data_AF-A0A835S9A9-F1
#
_entry.id   AF-A0A835S9A9-F1
#
_cell.length_a   1.000
_cell.length_b   1.000
_cell.length_c   1.000
_cell.angle_alpha   90.00
_cell.angle_beta   90.00
_cell.angle_gamma   90.00
#
_symmetry.space_group_name_H-M   'P 1'
#
loop_
_entity.id
_entity.type
_entity.pdbx_description
1 polymer ?
#
loop_
_entity_poly.entity_id
_entity_poly.type
_entity_poly.pdbx_seq_one_letter_code
_entity_poly.pdbx_strand_id
1 'polypeptide(L)'
;MAERNVAIQLYKKMVLWDIKPRELVTSSLLRACAKLSILNSGEQFHGVAIKLGHQSCLIVGNSLINMYGKCGNMEIVKMGMAEAAAELAYSMPFEPDSAVWTSILSGCRLHSNVKLAEYAANQLFSWDPLDRMPYLHLISIYKTAENLLLIPPADARAQKSQRRSGDGEEEQEAWQREGEDREKTAKAEEKRARRESKKVSEEDDIDAILRSIQKEEAKKKEVHVEENAPSPSPRSNCTLTINPQKETELILYGGEFYNGKKTFVYGDLYRYDVEKSEWKLISSPNSPPPRSAHQAVAWKSNIYIFGGEFTSPNQERFHHYKDFWTLDLKTNQWEQLLFKGCPTARSGHRMVLYKHKIILFGGFYDTLREVRYYNDLHIFDLDTLKWQEIKPTPGCMWPSARSGFQLFIFQDEEF
;
A
#
# COMPACT_ATOMS: atom_id res chain seq x y z
N MET A 1 14.33 -20.04 -10.18
CA MET A 1 14.95 -18.88 -10.87
C MET A 1 14.04 -18.20 -11.92
N ALA A 2 12.78 -18.61 -12.11
CA ALA A 2 11.95 -18.17 -13.26
C ALA A 2 10.94 -17.02 -12.98
N GLU A 3 10.85 -16.46 -11.77
CA GLU A 3 9.85 -15.42 -11.44
C GLU A 3 10.37 -13.97 -11.40
N ARG A 4 11.63 -13.73 -11.81
CA ARG A 4 12.16 -12.37 -11.94
C ARG A 4 11.94 -11.90 -13.38
N ASN A 5 10.89 -11.10 -13.65
CA ASN A 5 10.78 -10.10 -14.74
C ASN A 5 9.37 -9.81 -15.32
N VAL A 6 8.26 -10.00 -14.58
CA VAL A 6 6.91 -9.68 -15.13
C VAL A 6 6.79 -8.23 -15.63
N ALA A 7 7.33 -7.25 -14.89
CA ALA A 7 7.29 -5.84 -15.30
C ALA A 7 8.06 -5.58 -16.62
N ILE A 8 9.25 -6.16 -16.78
CA ILE A 8 10.06 -6.02 -18.00
C ILE A 8 9.40 -6.74 -19.18
N GLN A 9 8.77 -7.89 -18.95
CA GLN A 9 8.06 -8.63 -20.00
C GLN A 9 6.80 -7.88 -20.47
N LEU A 10 6.05 -7.26 -19.55
CA LEU A 10 4.92 -6.41 -19.88
C LEU A 10 5.36 -5.15 -20.64
N TYR A 11 6.48 -4.54 -20.25
CA TYR A 11 7.07 -3.44 -21.02
C TYR A 11 7.45 -3.86 -22.44
N LYS A 12 8.08 -5.02 -22.63
CA LYS A 12 8.41 -5.54 -23.97
C LYS A 12 7.16 -5.71 -24.84
N LYS A 13 6.06 -6.24 -24.28
CA LYS A 13 4.77 -6.34 -24.97
C LYS A 13 4.17 -4.97 -25.31
N MET A 14 4.28 -4.01 -24.39
CA MET A 14 3.81 -2.64 -24.59
C MET A 14 4.56 -1.94 -25.74
N VAL A 15 5.88 -2.10 -25.81
CA VAL A 15 6.70 -1.58 -26.93
C VAL A 15 6.37 -2.29 -28.24
N LEU A 16 6.14 -3.60 -28.22
CA LEU A 16 5.71 -4.37 -29.40
C LEU A 16 4.36 -3.92 -29.95
N TRP A 17 3.50 -3.36 -29.12
CA TRP A 17 2.20 -2.80 -29.51
C TRP A 17 2.24 -1.30 -29.82
N ASP A 18 3.45 -0.72 -29.95
CA ASP A 18 3.67 0.71 -30.22
C ASP A 18 3.06 1.65 -29.17
N ILE A 19 2.87 1.15 -27.93
CA ILE A 19 2.35 1.93 -26.81
C ILE A 19 3.55 2.54 -26.07
N LYS A 20 3.60 3.87 -26.02
CA LYS A 20 4.65 4.58 -25.28
C LYS A 20 4.42 4.48 -23.76
N PRO A 21 5.46 4.18 -22.97
CA PRO A 21 5.39 4.24 -21.50
C PRO A 21 4.99 5.62 -21.05
N ARG A 22 4.15 5.71 -20.01
CA ARG A 22 3.95 6.95 -19.25
C ARG A 22 4.94 7.02 -18.08
N GLU A 23 4.99 8.16 -17.39
CA GLU A 23 5.90 8.43 -16.27
C GLU A 23 5.77 7.38 -15.16
N LEU A 24 4.54 6.98 -14.81
CA LEU A 24 4.26 5.94 -13.81
C LEU A 24 4.80 4.56 -14.21
N VAL A 25 4.71 4.21 -15.50
CA VAL A 25 5.23 2.93 -16.01
C VAL A 25 6.75 2.94 -15.96
N THR A 26 7.35 4.07 -16.34
CA THR A 26 8.81 4.29 -16.28
C THR A 26 9.33 4.20 -14.84
N SER A 27 8.67 4.87 -13.90
CA SER A 27 8.97 4.77 -12.46
C SER A 27 8.87 3.34 -11.94
N SER A 28 7.81 2.61 -12.32
CA SER A 28 7.59 1.23 -11.88
C SER A 28 8.67 0.27 -12.39
N LEU A 29 9.13 0.45 -13.62
CA LEU A 29 10.23 -0.33 -14.21
C LEU A 29 11.55 -0.05 -13.49
N LEU A 30 11.84 1.21 -13.19
CA LEU A 30 13.04 1.60 -12.45
C LEU A 30 13.02 1.06 -11.01
N ARG A 31 11.88 1.12 -10.31
CA ARG A 31 11.73 0.52 -8.98
C ARG A 31 11.87 -1.00 -9.01
N ALA A 32 11.37 -1.66 -10.06
CA ALA A 32 11.58 -3.09 -10.25
C ALA A 32 13.06 -3.41 -10.45
N CYS A 33 13.78 -2.60 -11.24
CA CYS A 33 15.22 -2.72 -11.40
C CYS A 33 15.97 -2.53 -10.07
N ALA A 34 15.56 -1.53 -9.27
CA ALA A 34 16.10 -1.26 -7.94
C ALA A 34 15.94 -2.46 -6.99
N LYS A 35 14.74 -3.06 -6.97
CA LYS A 35 14.41 -4.21 -6.10
C LYS A 35 15.18 -5.47 -6.50
N LEU A 36 15.48 -5.61 -7.78
CA LEU A 36 16.18 -6.77 -8.35
C LEU A 36 17.69 -6.55 -8.48
N SER A 37 18.18 -5.35 -8.16
CA SER A 37 19.58 -4.93 -8.34
C SER A 37 20.12 -5.21 -9.75
N ILE A 38 19.32 -4.93 -10.79
CA ILE A 38 19.66 -5.18 -12.21
C ILE A 38 20.03 -3.90 -12.97
N LEU A 39 21.28 -3.46 -12.82
CA LEU A 39 21.79 -2.20 -13.37
C LEU A 39 21.58 -2.05 -14.89
N ASN A 40 22.01 -3.04 -15.68
CA ASN A 40 21.94 -2.98 -17.15
C ASN A 40 20.53 -2.72 -17.70
N SER A 41 19.50 -3.25 -17.03
CA SER A 41 18.10 -2.98 -17.40
C SER A 41 17.64 -1.61 -16.92
N GLY A 42 18.07 -1.21 -15.73
CA GLY A 42 17.79 0.12 -15.18
C GLY A 42 18.34 1.25 -16.04
N GLU A 43 19.56 1.11 -16.56
CA GLU A 43 20.18 2.09 -17.47
C GLU A 43 19.43 2.21 -18.80
N GLN A 44 18.95 1.09 -19.35
CA GLN A 44 18.10 1.10 -20.55
C GLN A 44 16.80 1.86 -20.29
N PHE A 45 16.15 1.63 -19.13
CA PHE A 45 14.95 2.36 -18.77
C PHE A 45 15.19 3.83 -18.44
N HIS A 46 16.37 4.18 -17.94
CA HIS A 46 16.78 5.57 -17.79
C HIS A 46 16.93 6.26 -19.15
N GLY A 47 17.58 5.63 -20.13
CA GLY A 47 17.64 6.15 -21.50
C GLY A 47 16.27 6.32 -22.15
N VAL A 48 15.32 5.41 -21.84
CA VAL A 48 13.92 5.52 -22.27
C VAL A 48 13.22 6.71 -21.58
N ALA A 49 13.47 6.93 -20.29
CA ALA A 49 12.93 8.08 -19.56
C ALA A 49 13.36 9.41 -20.20
N ILE A 50 14.63 9.53 -20.58
CA ILE A 50 15.18 10.71 -21.26
C ILE A 50 14.52 10.93 -22.62
N LYS A 51 14.44 9.88 -23.45
CA LYS A 51 13.84 9.95 -24.80
C LYS A 51 12.37 10.35 -24.79
N LEU A 52 11.65 10.01 -23.72
CA LEU A 52 10.23 10.32 -23.56
C LEU A 52 9.97 11.63 -22.80
N GLY A 53 11.02 12.32 -22.35
CA GLY A 53 10.88 13.59 -21.62
C GLY A 53 10.45 13.43 -20.15
N HIS A 54 10.55 12.22 -19.59
CA HIS A 54 10.06 11.92 -18.24
C HIS A 54 11.00 12.40 -17.11
N GLN A 55 12.20 12.90 -17.44
CA GLN A 55 13.20 13.34 -16.46
C GLN A 55 12.75 14.48 -15.56
N SER A 56 11.78 15.30 -15.98
CA SER A 56 11.20 16.38 -15.17
C SER A 56 10.15 15.91 -14.17
N CYS A 57 9.72 14.64 -14.26
CA CYS A 57 8.72 14.08 -13.36
C CYS A 57 9.37 13.61 -12.05
N LEU A 58 8.95 14.19 -10.93
CA LEU A 58 9.44 13.85 -9.58
C LEU A 58 9.37 12.34 -9.28
N ILE A 59 8.30 11.67 -9.70
CA ILE A 59 8.09 10.24 -9.46
C ILE A 59 9.15 9.40 -10.19
N VAL A 60 9.54 9.82 -11.39
CA VAL A 60 10.57 9.16 -12.20
C VAL A 60 11.95 9.48 -11.64
N GLY A 61 12.22 10.73 -11.28
CA GLY A 61 13.46 11.16 -10.62
C GLY A 61 13.75 10.37 -9.34
N ASN A 62 12.78 10.29 -8.43
CA ASN A 62 12.91 9.52 -7.17
C ASN A 62 13.15 8.03 -7.44
N SER A 63 12.57 7.50 -8.52
CA SER A 63 12.74 6.09 -8.91
C SER A 63 14.09 5.80 -9.54
N LEU A 64 14.65 6.76 -10.30
CA LEU A 64 16.02 6.69 -10.83
C LEU A 64 17.04 6.66 -9.70
N ILE A 65 16.91 7.55 -8.72
CA ILE A 65 17.83 7.62 -7.57
C ILE A 65 17.78 6.33 -6.75
N ASN A 66 16.57 5.82 -6.44
CA ASN A 66 16.42 4.54 -5.75
C ASN A 66 16.97 3.36 -6.59
N MET A 67 16.84 3.39 -7.92
CA MET A 67 17.40 2.36 -8.80
C MET A 67 18.91 2.36 -8.81
N TYR A 68 19.55 3.49 -9.11
CA TYR A 68 21.00 3.59 -9.10
C TYR A 68 21.58 3.37 -7.70
N GLY A 69 20.90 3.83 -6.64
CA GLY A 69 21.31 3.62 -5.25
C GLY A 69 21.26 2.16 -4.79
N LYS A 70 20.37 1.32 -5.35
CA LYS A 70 20.23 -0.11 -4.97
C LYS A 70 20.89 -1.11 -5.93
N CYS A 71 21.18 -0.70 -7.17
CA CYS A 71 21.75 -1.57 -8.19
C CYS A 71 23.29 -1.65 -8.17
N GLY A 72 23.98 -0.93 -7.27
CA GLY A 72 25.44 -0.96 -7.23
C GLY A 72 25.97 -2.34 -6.83
N ASN A 73 26.83 -2.98 -7.65
CA ASN A 73 28.01 -3.69 -7.12
C ASN A 73 29.12 -3.96 -8.15
N MET A 74 30.36 -3.86 -7.62
CA MET A 74 31.70 -4.29 -8.05
C MET A 74 32.32 -3.71 -9.35
N GLU A 75 33.49 -3.11 -9.19
CA GLU A 75 34.46 -2.57 -10.18
C GLU A 75 34.25 -1.16 -10.77
N ILE A 76 33.04 -0.64 -10.94
CA ILE A 76 32.86 0.78 -11.39
C ILE A 76 32.52 1.73 -10.22
N VAL A 77 32.18 1.16 -9.06
CA VAL A 77 31.71 1.88 -7.86
C VAL A 77 32.82 2.63 -7.10
N LYS A 78 34.10 2.46 -7.49
CA LYS A 78 35.19 3.18 -6.82
C LYS A 78 35.30 4.67 -7.20
N MET A 79 34.64 5.16 -8.25
CA MET A 79 34.96 6.52 -8.72
C MET A 79 33.92 7.31 -9.54
N GLY A 80 32.62 6.95 -9.62
CA GLY A 80 31.72 7.83 -10.40
C GLY A 80 30.20 7.70 -10.32
N MET A 81 29.61 6.60 -9.83
CA MET A 81 28.13 6.46 -9.89
C MET A 81 27.38 6.92 -8.63
N ALA A 82 28.05 6.93 -7.48
CA ALA A 82 27.57 7.62 -6.28
C ALA A 82 27.50 9.15 -6.52
N GLU A 83 28.48 9.67 -7.26
CA GLU A 83 28.50 11.03 -7.78
C GLU A 83 27.43 11.23 -8.84
N ALA A 84 27.18 10.27 -9.75
CA ALA A 84 26.08 10.37 -10.72
C ALA A 84 24.68 10.42 -10.05
N ALA A 85 24.44 9.68 -8.96
CA ALA A 85 23.19 9.78 -8.19
C ALA A 85 23.08 11.13 -7.44
N ALA A 86 24.20 11.66 -6.97
CA ALA A 86 24.28 12.98 -6.35
C ALA A 86 24.15 14.12 -7.38
N GLU A 87 24.75 14.01 -8.56
CA GLU A 87 24.59 14.91 -9.72
C GLU A 87 23.17 14.84 -10.26
N LEU A 88 22.54 13.67 -10.29
CA LEU A 88 21.12 13.55 -10.63
C LEU A 88 20.28 14.32 -9.61
N ALA A 89 20.55 14.16 -8.31
CA ALA A 89 19.88 14.93 -7.25
C ALA A 89 20.16 16.45 -7.37
N TYR A 90 21.36 16.86 -7.81
CA TYR A 90 21.77 18.26 -7.98
C TYR A 90 21.23 18.90 -9.28
N SER A 91 20.95 18.10 -10.31
CA SER A 91 20.41 18.53 -11.62
C SER A 91 18.89 18.47 -11.69
N MET A 92 18.23 18.02 -10.63
CA MET A 92 16.77 18.07 -10.50
C MET A 92 16.30 19.54 -10.40
N PRO A 93 15.21 19.92 -11.08
CA PRO A 93 14.62 21.26 -10.96
C PRO A 93 13.91 21.52 -9.61
N PHE A 94 14.04 20.61 -8.64
CA PHE A 94 13.36 20.64 -7.34
C PHE A 94 14.29 20.10 -6.24
N GLU A 95 14.18 20.64 -5.01
CA GLU A 95 14.97 20.15 -3.87
C GLU A 95 14.62 18.69 -3.52
N PRO A 96 15.62 17.80 -3.36
CA PRO A 96 15.38 16.40 -3.01
C PRO A 96 14.70 16.27 -1.62
N ASP A 97 13.66 15.44 -1.55
CA ASP A 97 12.93 15.21 -0.31
C ASP A 97 13.61 14.20 0.65
N SER A 98 13.09 14.09 1.88
CA SER A 98 13.60 13.15 2.89
C SER A 98 13.59 11.69 2.40
N ALA A 99 12.64 11.30 1.54
CA ALA A 99 12.58 9.95 1.00
C ALA A 99 13.73 9.67 0.02
N VAL A 100 14.18 10.70 -0.72
CA VAL A 100 15.36 10.63 -1.59
C VAL A 100 16.63 10.44 -0.76
N TRP A 101 16.86 11.29 0.24
CA TRP A 101 18.05 11.19 1.09
C TRP A 101 18.09 9.89 1.91
N THR A 102 16.95 9.41 2.37
CA THR A 102 16.82 8.11 3.06
C THR A 102 17.14 6.94 2.12
N SER A 103 16.72 7.03 0.85
CA SER A 103 17.03 6.02 -0.16
C SER A 103 18.53 5.97 -0.48
N ILE A 104 19.19 7.13 -0.58
CA ILE A 104 20.64 7.24 -0.75
C ILE A 104 21.37 6.65 0.46
N LEU A 105 20.99 7.04 1.68
CA LEU A 105 21.61 6.56 2.91
C LEU A 105 21.45 5.05 3.12
N SER A 106 20.27 4.51 2.77
CA SER A 106 20.00 3.07 2.79
C SER A 106 20.80 2.31 1.73
N GLY A 107 21.02 2.92 0.56
CA GLY A 107 21.91 2.39 -0.48
C GLY A 107 23.38 2.36 -0.02
N CYS A 108 23.86 3.42 0.63
CA CYS A 108 25.22 3.48 1.19
C CYS A 108 25.48 2.38 2.24
N ARG A 109 24.45 1.92 2.95
CA ARG A 109 24.52 0.78 3.88
C ARG A 109 24.92 -0.53 3.20
N LEU A 110 24.50 -0.76 1.97
CA LEU A 110 24.80 -1.99 1.25
C LEU A 110 26.24 -2.03 0.71
N HIS A 111 26.91 -0.87 0.62
CA HIS A 111 28.18 -0.72 -0.11
C HIS A 111 29.30 -0.04 0.69
N SER A 112 29.09 0.24 1.97
CA SER A 112 30.07 0.85 2.89
C SER A 112 30.68 2.18 2.39
N ASN A 113 29.92 2.97 1.62
CA ASN A 113 30.37 4.29 1.17
C ASN A 113 30.10 5.35 2.26
N VAL A 114 31.07 5.51 3.15
CA VAL A 114 30.97 6.35 4.36
C VAL A 114 30.77 7.83 4.01
N LYS A 115 31.51 8.38 3.04
CA LYS A 115 31.43 9.81 2.70
C LYS A 115 30.06 10.24 2.17
N LEU A 116 29.48 9.45 1.28
CA LEU A 116 28.13 9.73 0.76
C LEU A 116 27.05 9.48 1.83
N ALA A 117 27.25 8.49 2.71
CA ALA A 117 26.36 8.25 3.84
C ALA A 117 26.34 9.44 4.82
N GLU A 118 27.50 9.97 5.18
CA GLU A 118 27.62 11.16 6.04
C GLU A 118 26.94 12.37 5.40
N TYR A 119 27.15 12.60 4.11
CA TYR A 119 26.50 13.69 3.40
C TYR A 119 24.97 13.56 3.38
N ALA A 120 24.44 12.39 2.99
CA ALA A 120 23.00 12.14 2.98
C ALA A 120 22.37 12.22 4.38
N ALA A 121 23.08 11.73 5.41
CA ALA A 121 22.63 11.85 6.79
C ALA A 121 22.62 13.31 7.26
N ASN A 122 23.63 14.12 6.90
CA ASN A 122 23.65 15.55 7.23
C ASN A 122 22.49 16.33 6.59
N GLN A 123 22.06 15.95 5.37
CA GLN A 123 20.85 16.52 4.75
C GLN A 123 19.57 16.10 5.49
N LEU A 124 19.52 14.87 6.03
CA LEU A 124 18.38 14.43 6.85
C LEU A 124 18.38 15.10 8.23
N PHE A 125 19.55 15.31 8.84
CA PHE A 125 19.68 15.98 10.14
C PHE A 125 19.36 17.47 10.07
N SER A 126 19.59 18.13 8.94
CA SER A 126 19.18 19.52 8.77
C SER A 126 17.65 19.67 8.74
N TRP A 127 16.92 18.60 8.42
CA TRP A 127 15.46 18.55 8.40
C TRP A 127 14.88 18.15 9.76
N ASP A 128 15.39 17.06 10.35
CA ASP A 128 15.03 16.63 11.70
C ASP A 128 16.26 16.01 12.41
N PRO A 129 16.92 16.77 13.32
CA PRO A 129 18.04 16.27 14.11
C PRO A 129 17.67 15.15 15.09
N LEU A 130 16.38 14.93 15.39
CA LEU A 130 15.91 13.91 16.32
C LEU A 130 15.49 12.61 15.62
N ASP A 131 15.47 12.59 14.28
CA ASP A 131 15.20 11.37 13.52
C ASP A 131 16.30 10.33 13.80
N ARG A 132 15.90 9.19 14.33
CA ARG A 132 16.81 8.10 14.71
C ARG A 132 17.27 7.28 13.50
N MET A 133 16.54 7.32 12.39
CA MET A 133 16.83 6.49 11.22
C MET A 133 18.22 6.78 10.62
N PRO A 134 18.62 8.05 10.37
CA PRO A 134 19.94 8.32 9.82
C PRO A 134 21.07 7.91 10.76
N TYR A 135 20.89 8.07 12.08
CA TYR A 135 21.86 7.58 13.08
C TYR A 135 21.99 6.05 13.05
N LEU A 136 20.89 5.31 13.00
CA LEU A 136 20.93 3.84 12.93
C LEU A 136 21.60 3.34 11.65
N HIS A 137 21.36 4.01 10.54
CA HIS A 137 22.01 3.71 9.26
C HIS A 137 23.51 4.01 9.31
N LEU A 138 23.93 5.16 9.85
CA LEU A 138 25.35 5.51 10.03
C LEU A 138 26.06 4.54 10.98
N ILE A 139 25.47 4.21 12.14
CA ILE A 139 26.04 3.23 13.08
C ILE A 139 26.25 1.88 12.39
N SER A 140 25.27 1.42 11.61
CA SER A 140 25.40 0.18 10.83
C SER A 140 26.50 0.28 9.77
N ILE A 141 26.64 1.42 9.10
CA ILE A 141 27.66 1.66 8.06
C ILE A 141 29.06 1.71 8.67
N TYR A 142 29.26 2.47 9.76
CA TYR A 142 30.54 2.53 10.47
C TYR A 142 30.94 1.18 11.05
N LYS A 143 29.99 0.42 11.62
CA LYS A 143 30.25 -0.94 12.12
C LYS A 143 30.65 -1.91 11.00
N THR A 144 30.11 -1.73 9.80
CA THR A 144 30.47 -2.53 8.62
C THR A 144 31.81 -2.09 8.04
N ALA A 145 32.15 -0.80 8.12
CA ALA A 145 33.44 -0.25 7.72
C ALA A 145 34.58 -0.58 8.69
N GLU A 146 34.31 -0.64 10.01
CA GLU A 146 35.27 -1.07 11.05
C GLU A 146 35.65 -2.55 10.89
N ASN A 147 34.72 -3.41 10.47
CA ASN A 147 35.02 -4.82 10.16
C ASN A 147 35.94 -5.00 8.93
N LEU A 148 36.11 -3.98 8.10
CA LEU A 148 37.09 -3.98 7.00
C LEU A 148 38.49 -3.49 7.41
N LEU A 149 38.65 -2.98 8.64
CA LEU A 149 39.94 -2.52 9.20
C LEU A 149 40.63 -3.56 10.10
N LEU A 150 39.98 -4.68 10.42
CA LEU A 150 40.54 -5.78 11.21
C LEU A 150 40.79 -7.02 10.34
N ILE A 151 41.83 -6.96 9.51
CA ILE A 151 42.57 -8.15 9.07
C ILE A 151 43.78 -8.26 9.99
N PRO A 152 43.82 -9.19 10.98
CA PRO A 152 45.09 -9.66 11.52
C PRO A 152 45.80 -10.52 10.46
N PRO A 153 47.14 -10.50 10.38
CA PRO A 153 47.88 -11.18 9.33
C PRO A 153 47.73 -12.70 9.40
N ALA A 154 47.99 -13.33 8.25
CA ALA A 154 48.11 -14.76 8.07
C ALA A 154 48.93 -15.42 9.18
N ASP A 155 48.34 -16.39 9.88
CA ASP A 155 48.94 -17.67 10.28
C ASP A 155 48.06 -18.39 11.31
N ALA A 156 47.17 -19.26 10.84
CA ALA A 156 46.61 -20.38 11.62
C ALA A 156 45.75 -21.28 10.72
N ARG A 157 46.36 -21.97 9.76
CA ARG A 157 45.76 -23.17 9.14
C ARG A 157 46.58 -24.39 9.52
N ALA A 158 46.20 -25.02 10.61
CA ALA A 158 46.51 -26.42 10.85
C ALA A 158 45.28 -27.13 11.41
N GLN A 159 44.94 -28.23 10.75
CA GLN A 159 44.06 -29.33 11.20
C GLN A 159 42.54 -29.16 11.02
N LYS A 160 42.07 -29.61 9.86
CA LYS A 160 40.89 -30.49 9.79
C LYS A 160 41.23 -31.70 8.94
N SER A 161 41.32 -32.88 9.59
CA SER A 161 41.21 -34.18 8.92
C SER A 161 40.13 -35.02 9.58
N GLN A 162 39.12 -35.37 8.77
CA GLN A 162 38.46 -36.68 8.70
C GLN A 162 37.66 -37.26 9.88
N ARG A 163 36.37 -37.55 9.57
CA ARG A 163 35.55 -38.79 9.78
C ARG A 163 34.15 -38.44 10.32
N ARG A 164 33.06 -39.18 10.15
CA ARG A 164 32.49 -40.14 9.16
C ARG A 164 31.10 -40.47 9.77
N SER A 165 30.05 -40.49 8.96
CA SER A 165 28.71 -41.10 9.16
C SER A 165 28.36 -41.78 10.51
N GLY A 166 27.32 -41.26 11.17
CA GLY A 166 26.54 -41.82 12.27
C GLY A 166 25.47 -40.80 12.69
N ASP A 167 24.40 -41.22 13.37
CA ASP A 167 23.51 -40.37 14.19
C ASP A 167 22.21 -39.83 13.55
N GLY A 168 21.25 -40.75 13.35
CA GLY A 168 19.84 -40.42 13.03
C GLY A 168 18.96 -40.07 14.25
N GLU A 169 19.48 -40.18 15.48
CA GLU A 169 18.77 -39.80 16.71
C GLU A 169 19.06 -38.35 17.13
N GLU A 170 20.28 -37.83 16.87
CA GLU A 170 20.62 -36.42 17.13
C GLU A 170 19.87 -35.45 16.20
N GLU A 171 19.58 -35.86 14.95
CA GLU A 171 18.80 -35.04 14.00
C GLU A 171 17.33 -34.85 14.44
N GLN A 172 16.73 -35.85 15.10
CA GLN A 172 15.35 -35.75 15.61
C GLN A 172 15.26 -34.86 16.85
N GLU A 173 16.22 -34.96 17.77
CA GLU A 173 16.31 -34.04 18.90
C GLU A 173 16.62 -32.59 18.46
N ALA A 174 17.44 -32.42 17.42
CA ALA A 174 17.71 -31.11 16.83
C ALA A 174 16.45 -30.49 16.20
N TRP A 175 15.62 -31.29 15.52
CA TRP A 175 14.33 -30.85 14.98
C TRP A 175 13.33 -30.45 16.06
N GLN A 176 13.27 -31.18 17.19
CA GLN A 176 12.41 -30.83 18.32
C GLN A 176 12.89 -29.56 19.03
N ARG A 177 14.20 -29.41 19.26
CA ARG A 177 14.77 -28.16 19.83
C ARG A 177 14.57 -26.97 18.91
N GLU A 178 14.74 -27.12 17.59
CA GLU A 178 14.42 -26.07 16.62
C GLU A 178 12.94 -25.69 16.64
N GLY A 179 12.03 -26.66 16.78
CA GLY A 179 10.59 -26.41 16.91
C GLY A 179 10.25 -25.60 18.15
N GLU A 180 10.80 -25.98 19.31
CA GLU A 180 10.63 -25.25 20.57
C GLU A 180 11.24 -23.85 20.55
N ASP A 181 12.42 -23.70 19.95
CA ASP A 181 13.07 -22.40 19.83
C ASP A 181 12.33 -21.48 18.86
N ARG A 182 11.78 -22.01 17.75
CA ARG A 182 10.89 -21.24 16.87
C ARG A 182 9.62 -20.78 17.58
N GLU A 183 9.02 -21.64 18.41
CA GLU A 183 7.82 -21.29 19.18
C GLU A 183 8.11 -20.24 20.27
N LYS A 184 9.26 -20.36 20.96
CA LYS A 184 9.74 -19.34 21.91
C LYS A 184 10.04 -18.01 21.23
N THR A 185 10.62 -18.05 20.04
CA THR A 185 10.93 -16.85 19.23
C THR A 185 9.63 -16.17 18.77
N ALA A 186 8.65 -16.92 18.28
CA ALA A 186 7.33 -16.40 17.92
C ALA A 186 6.59 -15.77 19.11
N LYS A 187 6.62 -16.41 20.28
CA LYS A 187 6.06 -15.87 21.53
C LYS A 187 6.79 -14.60 22.01
N ALA A 188 8.10 -14.50 21.77
CA ALA A 188 8.88 -13.30 22.10
C ALA A 188 8.59 -12.14 21.12
N GLU A 189 8.44 -12.43 19.83
CA GLU A 189 8.03 -11.46 18.81
C GLU A 189 6.61 -10.95 19.06
N GLU A 190 5.67 -11.81 19.42
CA GLU A 190 4.30 -11.42 19.79
C GLU A 190 4.30 -10.49 21.03
N LYS A 191 5.10 -10.80 22.05
CA LYS A 191 5.26 -9.93 23.23
C LYS A 191 5.94 -8.60 22.88
N ARG A 192 6.91 -8.58 21.97
CA ARG A 192 7.59 -7.37 21.50
C ARG A 192 6.64 -6.50 20.68
N ALA A 193 5.89 -7.09 19.76
CA ALA A 193 4.81 -6.46 19.01
C ALA A 193 3.77 -5.79 19.93
N ARG A 194 3.40 -6.45 21.03
CA ARG A 194 2.46 -5.91 22.04
C ARG A 194 3.07 -4.80 22.91
N ARG A 195 4.39 -4.73 23.02
CA ARG A 195 5.11 -3.62 23.67
C ARG A 195 5.31 -2.44 22.73
N GLU A 196 5.51 -2.70 21.44
CA GLU A 196 5.60 -1.67 20.40
C GLU A 196 4.24 -1.03 20.12
N SER A 197 3.14 -1.79 20.18
CA SER A 197 1.78 -1.22 20.15
C SER A 197 1.48 -0.29 21.32
N LYS A 198 2.12 -0.51 22.49
CA LYS A 198 2.01 0.35 23.68
C LYS A 198 2.87 1.62 23.64
N LYS A 199 3.77 1.77 22.66
CA LYS A 199 4.61 2.98 22.50
C LYS A 199 3.98 4.03 21.58
N VAL A 200 2.84 3.74 20.99
CA VAL A 200 2.09 4.66 20.12
C VAL A 200 1.35 5.66 21.01
N SER A 201 1.41 6.94 20.65
CA SER A 201 0.55 7.96 21.26
C SER A 201 -0.92 7.53 21.19
N GLU A 202 -1.74 7.80 22.20
CA GLU A 202 -3.18 7.50 22.13
C GLU A 202 -3.86 8.16 20.92
N GLU A 203 -3.26 9.24 20.39
CA GLU A 203 -3.71 9.95 19.17
C GLU A 203 -3.42 9.20 17.85
N ASP A 204 -2.55 8.19 17.87
CA ASP A 204 -2.15 7.37 16.71
C ASP A 204 -2.60 5.90 16.83
N ASP A 205 -3.20 5.52 17.97
CA ASP A 205 -3.82 4.20 18.15
C ASP A 205 -5.16 4.13 17.41
N ILE A 206 -5.14 3.56 16.20
CA ILE A 206 -6.34 3.41 15.35
C ILE A 206 -7.50 2.76 16.11
N ASP A 207 -7.26 1.73 16.92
CA ASP A 207 -8.34 1.04 17.63
C ASP A 207 -8.97 1.94 18.70
N ALA A 208 -8.19 2.82 19.33
CA ALA A 208 -8.71 3.84 20.24
C ALA A 208 -9.51 4.92 19.50
N ILE A 209 -8.98 5.40 18.37
CA ILE A 209 -9.63 6.41 17.51
C ILE A 209 -10.98 5.90 17.00
N LEU A 210 -11.03 4.70 16.43
CA LEU A 210 -12.26 4.11 15.90
C LEU A 210 -13.30 3.90 17.00
N ARG A 211 -12.88 3.44 18.20
CA ARG A 211 -13.78 3.31 19.35
C ARG A 211 -14.34 4.65 19.80
N SER A 212 -13.52 5.71 19.80
CA SER A 212 -13.95 7.06 20.14
C SER A 212 -14.98 7.58 19.13
N ILE A 213 -14.70 7.42 17.83
CA ILE A 213 -15.61 7.82 16.74
C ILE A 213 -16.94 7.08 16.86
N GLN A 214 -16.91 5.76 17.02
CA GLN A 214 -18.13 4.96 17.19
C GLN A 214 -18.95 5.40 18.41
N LYS A 215 -18.29 5.76 19.51
CA LYS A 215 -18.96 6.27 20.71
C LYS A 215 -19.63 7.62 20.46
N GLU A 216 -18.99 8.52 19.72
CA GLU A 216 -19.60 9.80 19.33
C GLU A 216 -20.76 9.60 18.35
N GLU A 217 -20.62 8.70 17.36
CA GLU A 217 -21.69 8.38 16.41
C GLU A 217 -22.90 7.72 17.09
N ALA A 218 -22.68 6.87 18.09
CA ALA A 218 -23.75 6.23 18.87
C ALA A 218 -24.57 7.22 19.72
N LYS A 219 -24.09 8.46 19.93
CA LYS A 219 -24.89 9.52 20.59
C LYS A 219 -25.96 10.09 19.67
N LYS A 220 -25.80 9.96 18.35
CA LYS A 220 -26.80 10.40 17.37
C LYS A 220 -28.02 9.48 17.48
N LYS A 221 -29.20 10.07 17.64
CA LYS A 221 -30.46 9.32 17.84
C LYS A 221 -31.39 9.37 16.65
N GLU A 222 -31.26 10.40 15.82
CA GLU A 222 -32.13 10.66 14.70
C GLU A 222 -31.31 11.05 13.47
N VAL A 223 -31.94 10.89 12.30
CA VAL A 223 -31.39 11.38 11.05
C VAL A 223 -31.56 12.89 11.00
N HIS A 224 -30.47 13.59 10.75
CA HIS A 224 -30.46 15.02 10.48
C HIS A 224 -30.03 15.27 9.04
N VAL A 225 -30.78 16.13 8.34
CA VAL A 225 -30.47 16.56 6.97
C VAL A 225 -30.23 18.07 7.02
N GLU A 226 -29.00 18.46 6.77
CA GLU A 226 -28.62 19.85 6.56
C GLU A 226 -28.81 20.18 5.08
N GLU A 227 -29.83 20.98 4.80
CA GLU A 227 -30.13 21.50 3.47
C GLU A 227 -29.16 22.65 3.13
N ASN A 228 -28.78 22.78 1.85
CA ASN A 228 -27.83 23.80 1.38
C ASN A 228 -26.48 23.79 2.13
N ALA A 229 -26.02 22.58 2.46
CA ALA A 229 -24.72 22.37 3.09
C ALA A 229 -23.58 22.89 2.18
N PRO A 230 -22.42 23.26 2.75
CA PRO A 230 -21.25 23.56 1.95
C PRO A 230 -20.79 22.31 1.16
N SER A 231 -20.13 22.54 0.02
CA SER A 231 -19.52 21.46 -0.75
C SER A 231 -18.53 20.66 0.10
N PRO A 232 -18.41 19.34 -0.11
CA PRO A 232 -17.49 18.51 0.65
C PRO A 232 -16.04 18.99 0.49
N SER A 233 -15.25 18.81 1.54
CA SER A 233 -13.81 19.07 1.49
C SER A 233 -13.11 18.23 0.41
N PRO A 234 -11.97 18.71 -0.14
CA PRO A 234 -11.15 17.92 -1.04
C PRO A 234 -10.85 16.54 -0.45
N ARG A 235 -11.04 15.50 -1.26
CA ARG A 235 -10.89 14.11 -0.82
C ARG A 235 -10.60 13.19 -2.00
N SER A 236 -9.88 12.12 -1.73
CA SER A 236 -9.63 11.00 -2.64
C SER A 236 -10.28 9.74 -2.10
N ASN A 237 -10.42 8.73 -2.96
CA ASN A 237 -10.86 7.39 -2.56
C ASN A 237 -12.24 7.35 -1.86
N CYS A 238 -13.08 8.36 -2.11
CA CYS A 238 -14.50 8.35 -1.76
C CYS A 238 -15.30 7.60 -2.83
N THR A 239 -16.55 7.26 -2.52
CA THR A 239 -17.49 6.77 -3.53
C THR A 239 -18.41 7.89 -3.97
N LEU A 240 -18.80 7.87 -5.25
CA LEU A 240 -19.80 8.74 -5.84
C LEU A 240 -20.74 7.85 -6.66
N THR A 241 -22.01 7.80 -6.28
CA THR A 241 -23.01 6.90 -6.87
C THR A 241 -24.24 7.68 -7.28
N ILE A 242 -24.90 7.27 -8.36
CA ILE A 242 -26.17 7.88 -8.78
C ILE A 242 -27.27 7.39 -7.82
N ASN A 243 -28.17 8.28 -7.42
CA ASN A 243 -29.35 7.89 -6.68
C ASN A 243 -30.37 7.20 -7.62
N PRO A 244 -30.65 5.90 -7.45
CA PRO A 244 -31.59 5.16 -8.29
C PRO A 244 -33.05 5.62 -8.15
N GLN A 245 -33.38 6.41 -7.13
CA GLN A 245 -34.71 6.95 -6.91
C GLN A 245 -34.87 8.40 -7.43
N LYS A 246 -33.77 9.05 -7.79
CA LYS A 246 -33.74 10.44 -8.25
C LYS A 246 -32.54 10.67 -9.15
N GLU A 247 -32.77 10.66 -10.46
CA GLU A 247 -31.73 10.66 -11.49
C GLU A 247 -30.81 11.90 -11.45
N THR A 248 -31.29 13.00 -10.88
CA THR A 248 -30.54 14.26 -10.74
C THR A 248 -29.65 14.30 -9.50
N GLU A 249 -29.67 13.26 -8.67
CA GLU A 249 -28.98 13.27 -7.38
C GLU A 249 -27.81 12.28 -7.35
N LEU A 250 -26.64 12.78 -6.96
CA LEU A 250 -25.45 12.00 -6.70
C LEU A 250 -25.27 11.84 -5.20
N ILE A 251 -24.77 10.69 -4.78
CA ILE A 251 -24.54 10.33 -3.39
C ILE A 251 -23.04 10.10 -3.20
N LEU A 252 -22.44 10.90 -2.34
CA LEU A 252 -21.02 10.82 -1.99
C LEU A 252 -20.87 10.31 -0.57
N TYR A 253 -19.97 9.36 -0.36
CA TYR A 253 -19.66 8.85 0.98
C TYR A 253 -18.16 8.64 1.18
N GLY A 254 -17.70 9.05 2.36
CA GLY A 254 -16.36 8.81 2.89
C GLY A 254 -15.22 9.44 2.07
N GLY A 255 -14.08 8.74 2.02
CA GLY A 255 -12.83 9.18 1.40
C GLY A 255 -11.80 9.66 2.41
N GLU A 256 -10.70 10.18 1.91
CA GLU A 256 -9.60 10.70 2.75
C GLU A 256 -8.93 11.92 2.13
N PHE A 257 -8.20 12.66 2.96
CA PHE A 257 -7.38 13.78 2.54
C PHE A 257 -6.09 13.83 3.36
N TYR A 258 -4.97 14.04 2.69
CA TYR A 258 -3.69 14.28 3.35
C TYR A 258 -3.23 15.71 3.09
N ASN A 259 -2.99 16.46 4.16
CA ASN A 259 -2.60 17.87 4.07
C ASN A 259 -1.07 18.08 4.10
N GLY A 260 -0.27 17.02 3.97
CA GLY A 260 1.19 17.07 4.12
C GLY A 260 1.70 16.84 5.56
N LYS A 261 0.80 16.77 6.54
CA LYS A 261 1.14 16.49 7.95
C LYS A 261 0.31 15.35 8.53
N LYS A 262 -1.00 15.40 8.31
CA LYS A 262 -1.98 14.46 8.87
C LYS A 262 -2.96 14.00 7.79
N THR A 263 -3.34 12.74 7.88
CA THR A 263 -4.45 12.15 7.12
C THR A 263 -5.76 12.32 7.86
N PHE A 264 -6.77 12.77 7.13
CA PHE A 264 -8.16 12.86 7.56
C PHE A 264 -8.95 11.82 6.79
N VAL A 265 -9.68 10.96 7.49
CA VAL A 265 -10.58 9.98 6.88
C VAL A 265 -12.00 10.40 7.19
N TYR A 266 -12.83 10.45 6.17
CA TYR A 266 -14.20 10.95 6.24
C TYR A 266 -15.21 9.79 6.32
N GLY A 267 -16.30 10.02 7.03
CA GLY A 267 -17.47 9.11 7.16
C GLY A 267 -18.79 9.86 6.98
N ASP A 268 -18.73 11.04 6.39
CA ASP A 268 -19.86 11.90 6.06
C ASP A 268 -20.59 11.40 4.80
N LEU A 269 -21.89 11.64 4.76
CA LEU A 269 -22.76 11.30 3.65
C LEU A 269 -23.31 12.58 3.03
N TYR A 270 -22.93 12.83 1.78
CA TYR A 270 -23.43 13.96 1.01
C TYR A 270 -24.38 13.51 -0.08
N ARG A 271 -25.37 14.35 -0.37
CA ARG A 271 -26.16 14.27 -1.59
C ARG A 271 -26.01 15.56 -2.38
N TYR A 272 -25.83 15.44 -3.69
CA TYR A 272 -25.69 16.57 -4.59
C TYR A 272 -26.75 16.50 -5.67
N ASP A 273 -27.58 17.53 -5.76
CA ASP A 273 -28.54 17.68 -6.85
C ASP A 273 -27.89 18.45 -7.99
N VAL A 274 -27.70 17.81 -9.14
CA VAL A 274 -26.99 18.38 -10.30
C VAL A 274 -27.80 19.48 -10.98
N GLU A 275 -29.13 19.42 -10.94
CA GLU A 275 -29.99 20.43 -11.56
C GLU A 275 -30.05 21.69 -10.70
N LYS A 276 -30.17 21.51 -9.38
CA LYS A 276 -30.20 22.65 -8.44
C LYS A 276 -28.82 23.17 -8.09
N SER A 277 -27.78 22.37 -8.34
CA SER A 277 -26.42 22.64 -7.88
C SER A 277 -26.31 22.81 -6.36
N GLU A 278 -27.09 22.02 -5.61
CA GLU A 278 -27.20 22.11 -4.16
C GLU A 278 -26.64 20.85 -3.48
N TRP A 279 -25.93 21.06 -2.37
CA TRP A 279 -25.45 19.98 -1.51
C TRP A 279 -26.35 19.82 -0.29
N LYS A 280 -26.51 18.57 0.14
CA LYS A 280 -27.11 18.19 1.42
C LYS A 280 -26.12 17.35 2.20
N LEU A 281 -25.98 17.63 3.48
CA LEU A 281 -25.21 16.80 4.40
C LEU A 281 -26.18 15.99 5.26
N ILE A 282 -26.00 14.67 5.26
CA ILE A 282 -26.86 13.75 5.97
C ILE A 282 -26.08 13.12 7.11
N SER A 283 -26.60 13.28 8.32
CA SER A 283 -26.07 12.65 9.52
C SER A 283 -27.09 11.64 10.03
N SER A 284 -26.70 10.37 10.06
CA SER A 284 -27.56 9.27 10.47
C SER A 284 -27.01 8.58 11.71
N PRO A 285 -27.87 7.98 12.56
CA PRO A 285 -27.41 7.09 13.62
C PRO A 285 -26.83 5.80 13.00
N ASN A 286 -25.96 5.12 13.75
CA ASN A 286 -25.36 3.84 13.34
C ASN A 286 -24.69 3.88 11.95
N SER A 287 -24.07 5.00 11.58
CA SER A 287 -23.32 5.11 10.35
C SER A 287 -22.12 4.14 10.33
N PRO A 288 -21.67 3.71 9.14
CA PRO A 288 -20.40 3.02 9.02
C PRO A 288 -19.29 3.96 9.50
N PRO A 289 -18.26 3.44 10.18
CA PRO A 289 -17.09 4.24 10.55
C PRO A 289 -16.42 4.90 9.33
N PRO A 290 -15.72 6.04 9.53
CA PRO A 290 -14.97 6.71 8.47
C PRO A 290 -14.06 5.77 7.70
N ARG A 291 -14.08 5.89 6.37
CA ARG A 291 -13.39 4.96 5.48
C ARG A 291 -13.05 5.57 4.12
N SER A 292 -11.91 5.18 3.58
CA SER A 292 -11.49 5.43 2.20
C SER A 292 -11.33 4.12 1.44
N ALA A 293 -11.25 4.20 0.12
CA ALA A 293 -11.00 3.06 -0.80
C ALA A 293 -11.98 1.88 -0.63
N HIS A 294 -13.16 2.16 -0.09
CA HIS A 294 -14.33 1.29 -0.11
C HIS A 294 -15.00 1.39 -1.47
N GLN A 295 -15.98 0.54 -1.73
CA GLN A 295 -16.84 0.68 -2.91
C GLN A 295 -18.30 0.69 -2.51
N ALA A 296 -19.10 1.44 -3.26
CA ALA A 296 -20.54 1.54 -3.12
C ALA A 296 -21.23 1.12 -4.41
N VAL A 297 -22.37 0.44 -4.30
CA VAL A 297 -23.27 0.15 -5.43
C VAL A 297 -24.70 0.48 -5.06
N ALA A 298 -25.45 1.03 -6.01
CA ALA A 298 -26.85 1.37 -5.84
C ALA A 298 -27.76 0.27 -6.38
N TRP A 299 -28.79 -0.12 -5.63
CA TRP A 299 -29.83 -1.03 -6.10
C TRP A 299 -31.20 -0.70 -5.50
N LYS A 300 -32.19 -0.49 -6.36
CA LYS A 300 -33.57 -0.12 -6.01
C LYS A 300 -33.61 1.14 -5.13
N SER A 301 -33.86 1.00 -3.83
CA SER A 301 -33.93 2.11 -2.88
C SER A 301 -32.79 2.08 -1.86
N ASN A 302 -31.69 1.39 -2.16
CA ASN A 302 -30.59 1.21 -1.22
C ASN A 302 -29.23 1.45 -1.87
N ILE A 303 -28.27 1.89 -1.06
CA ILE A 303 -26.83 1.87 -1.37
C ILE A 303 -26.17 0.82 -0.51
N TYR A 304 -25.36 -0.04 -1.12
CA TYR A 304 -24.57 -1.05 -0.43
C TYR A 304 -23.11 -0.67 -0.43
N ILE A 305 -22.44 -0.73 0.72
CA ILE A 305 -21.03 -0.42 0.90
C ILE A 305 -20.30 -1.60 1.50
N PHE A 306 -19.13 -1.94 0.97
CA PHE A 306 -18.26 -2.97 1.53
C PHE A 306 -16.84 -2.47 1.72
N GLY A 307 -16.22 -2.90 2.82
CA GLY A 307 -14.79 -2.78 3.07
C GLY A 307 -14.28 -1.33 3.10
N GLY A 308 -13.07 -1.15 2.58
CA GLY A 308 -12.31 0.10 2.68
C GLY A 308 -11.31 0.06 3.82
N GLU A 309 -10.69 1.19 4.09
CA GLU A 309 -9.69 1.33 5.16
C GLU A 309 -9.83 2.63 5.93
N PHE A 310 -9.31 2.59 7.17
CA PHE A 310 -9.01 3.76 7.96
C PHE A 310 -7.50 3.88 8.12
N THR A 311 -6.94 4.95 7.56
CA THR A 311 -5.53 5.29 7.65
C THR A 311 -5.29 6.12 8.91
N SER A 312 -4.27 5.76 9.70
CA SER A 312 -3.89 6.57 10.87
C SER A 312 -3.53 8.00 10.45
N PRO A 313 -3.70 8.99 11.35
CA PRO A 313 -3.26 10.36 11.13
C PRO A 313 -1.86 10.49 10.53
N ASN A 314 -0.92 9.67 11.00
CA ASN A 314 0.48 9.68 10.59
C ASN A 314 0.81 8.75 9.39
N GLN A 315 -0.18 8.08 8.79
CA GLN A 315 -0.02 7.10 7.69
C GLN A 315 0.81 5.85 8.00
N GLU A 316 1.16 5.61 9.27
CA GLU A 316 1.95 4.44 9.64
C GLU A 316 1.09 3.17 9.72
N ARG A 317 -0.21 3.28 9.96
CA ARG A 317 -1.08 2.13 10.20
C ARG A 317 -2.35 2.23 9.37
N PHE A 318 -2.87 1.05 9.03
CA PHE A 318 -4.08 0.90 8.25
C PHE A 318 -4.98 -0.12 8.93
N HIS A 319 -6.26 0.22 9.07
CA HIS A 319 -7.29 -0.70 9.50
C HIS A 319 -8.21 -0.99 8.32
N HIS A 320 -8.15 -2.20 7.77
CA HIS A 320 -9.04 -2.60 6.69
C HIS A 320 -10.35 -3.16 7.24
N TYR A 321 -11.45 -2.63 6.74
CA TYR A 321 -12.78 -3.10 7.10
C TYR A 321 -13.16 -4.35 6.30
N LYS A 322 -13.99 -5.19 6.92
CA LYS A 322 -14.62 -6.40 6.33
C LYS A 322 -16.15 -6.37 6.43
N ASP A 323 -16.68 -5.25 6.90
CA ASP A 323 -18.10 -5.06 7.14
C ASP A 323 -18.83 -4.75 5.83
N PHE A 324 -20.12 -5.08 5.83
CA PHE A 324 -21.03 -4.82 4.72
C PHE A 324 -22.19 -4.01 5.26
N TRP A 325 -22.55 -2.93 4.58
CA TRP A 325 -23.53 -1.96 5.03
C TRP A 325 -24.55 -1.67 3.95
N THR A 326 -25.75 -1.32 4.36
CA THR A 326 -26.78 -0.75 3.48
C THR A 326 -27.28 0.57 4.02
N LEU A 327 -27.55 1.52 3.13
CA LEU A 327 -28.25 2.77 3.41
C LEU A 327 -29.60 2.73 2.69
N ASP A 328 -30.68 2.84 3.45
CA ASP A 328 -32.01 3.07 2.88
C ASP A 328 -32.12 4.53 2.42
N LEU A 329 -32.33 4.73 1.13
CA LEU A 329 -32.37 6.04 0.50
C LEU A 329 -33.64 6.85 0.80
N LYS A 330 -34.71 6.19 1.27
CA LYS A 330 -35.94 6.86 1.69
C LYS A 330 -35.83 7.39 3.10
N THR A 331 -35.23 6.62 4.00
CA THR A 331 -35.17 6.93 5.43
C THR A 331 -33.82 7.52 5.86
N ASN A 332 -32.80 7.43 5.02
CA ASN A 332 -31.40 7.73 5.33
C ASN A 332 -30.84 6.92 6.51
N GLN A 333 -31.38 5.74 6.79
CA GLN A 333 -30.90 4.90 7.87
C GLN A 333 -29.86 3.91 7.37
N TRP A 334 -28.78 3.76 8.13
CA TRP A 334 -27.77 2.74 7.90
C TRP A 334 -28.09 1.46 8.67
N GLU A 335 -27.78 0.33 8.06
CA GLU A 335 -27.83 -0.98 8.68
C GLU A 335 -26.56 -1.76 8.33
N GLN A 336 -25.93 -2.37 9.33
CA GLN A 336 -24.84 -3.31 9.12
C GLN A 336 -25.41 -4.68 8.77
N LEU A 337 -25.04 -5.18 7.60
CA LEU A 337 -25.48 -6.47 7.07
C LEU A 337 -24.53 -7.59 7.51
N LEU A 338 -25.05 -8.52 8.31
CA LEU A 338 -24.28 -9.65 8.86
C LEU A 338 -24.67 -10.95 8.16
N PHE A 339 -23.97 -11.26 7.07
CA PHE A 339 -24.17 -12.50 6.31
C PHE A 339 -22.96 -13.44 6.38
N LYS A 340 -23.23 -14.75 6.35
CA LYS A 340 -22.18 -15.77 6.25
C LYS A 340 -21.50 -15.70 4.88
N GLY A 341 -20.20 -15.98 4.83
CA GLY A 341 -19.42 -15.96 3.59
C GLY A 341 -19.02 -14.56 3.12
N CYS A 342 -19.20 -13.53 3.94
CA CYS A 342 -18.74 -12.17 3.65
C CYS A 342 -17.22 -12.16 3.33
N PRO A 343 -16.75 -11.41 2.32
CA PRO A 343 -15.34 -11.37 1.97
C PRO A 343 -14.45 -10.88 3.12
N THR A 344 -13.18 -11.26 3.09
CA THR A 344 -12.20 -10.83 4.10
C THR A 344 -11.91 -9.32 4.02
N ALA A 345 -11.36 -8.77 5.10
CA ALA A 345 -10.97 -7.37 5.19
C ALA A 345 -10.10 -6.93 4.01
N ARG A 346 -10.46 -5.81 3.38
CA ARG A 346 -9.76 -5.29 2.19
C ARG A 346 -10.18 -3.87 1.84
N SER A 347 -9.29 -3.16 1.17
CA SER A 347 -9.55 -1.88 0.52
C SER A 347 -9.08 -1.90 -0.94
N GLY A 348 -9.43 -0.88 -1.70
CA GLY A 348 -9.03 -0.75 -3.11
C GLY A 348 -9.57 -1.85 -4.03
N HIS A 349 -10.54 -2.62 -3.56
CA HIS A 349 -11.29 -3.60 -4.35
C HIS A 349 -12.27 -2.87 -5.27
N ARG A 350 -12.90 -3.61 -6.17
CA ARG A 350 -14.03 -3.07 -6.95
C ARG A 350 -15.26 -3.93 -6.77
N MET A 351 -16.39 -3.24 -6.78
CA MET A 351 -17.72 -3.77 -6.57
C MET A 351 -18.63 -3.13 -7.62
N VAL A 352 -19.36 -3.96 -8.36
CA VAL A 352 -20.27 -3.55 -9.44
C VAL A 352 -21.58 -4.31 -9.33
N LEU A 353 -22.67 -3.71 -9.81
CA LEU A 353 -23.99 -4.33 -9.82
C LEU A 353 -24.29 -4.93 -11.21
N TYR A 354 -24.39 -6.25 -11.30
CA TYR A 354 -24.87 -6.95 -12.49
C TYR A 354 -26.24 -7.58 -12.22
N LYS A 355 -27.29 -7.06 -12.86
CA LYS A 355 -28.68 -7.45 -12.59
C LYS A 355 -28.99 -7.31 -11.09
N HIS A 356 -29.37 -8.38 -10.41
CA HIS A 356 -29.61 -8.44 -8.97
C HIS A 356 -28.41 -9.02 -8.19
N LYS A 357 -27.19 -8.93 -8.73
CA LYS A 357 -25.97 -9.48 -8.11
C LYS A 357 -24.92 -8.40 -7.95
N ILE A 358 -24.38 -8.29 -6.74
CA ILE A 358 -23.22 -7.47 -6.44
C ILE A 358 -21.98 -8.33 -6.66
N ILE A 359 -21.14 -7.93 -7.59
CA ILE A 359 -19.89 -8.61 -7.92
C ILE A 359 -18.75 -7.83 -7.30
N LEU A 360 -17.97 -8.47 -6.44
CA LEU A 360 -16.78 -7.92 -5.80
C LEU A 360 -15.54 -8.67 -6.28
N PHE A 361 -14.51 -7.92 -6.68
CA PHE A 361 -13.24 -8.48 -7.12
C PHE A 361 -12.04 -7.76 -6.51
N GLY A 362 -11.03 -8.56 -6.14
CA GLY A 362 -9.70 -8.08 -5.78
C GLY A 362 -9.65 -7.23 -4.51
N GLY A 363 -8.73 -6.26 -4.52
CA GLY A 363 -8.39 -5.42 -3.37
C GLY A 363 -7.04 -5.78 -2.77
N PHE A 364 -6.69 -5.10 -1.68
CA PHE A 364 -5.49 -5.38 -0.91
C PHE A 364 -5.76 -5.27 0.59
N TYR A 365 -4.82 -5.81 1.37
CA TYR A 365 -4.78 -5.77 2.81
C TYR A 365 -3.32 -5.54 3.23
N ASP A 366 -3.09 -4.51 4.04
CA ASP A 366 -1.78 -4.12 4.56
C ASP A 366 -1.88 -3.80 6.07
N THR A 367 -1.04 -4.43 6.88
CA THR A 367 -0.92 -4.15 8.33
C THR A 367 0.52 -3.88 8.75
N LEU A 368 1.38 -3.49 7.80
CA LEU A 368 2.86 -3.45 7.89
C LEU A 368 3.54 -4.82 8.13
N ARG A 369 2.85 -5.77 8.77
CA ARG A 369 3.33 -7.14 9.00
C ARG A 369 3.01 -8.06 7.84
N GLU A 370 1.82 -7.88 7.28
CA GLU A 370 1.32 -8.65 6.15
C GLU A 370 0.83 -7.68 5.08
N VAL A 371 1.25 -7.95 3.84
CA VAL A 371 0.73 -7.30 2.64
C VAL A 371 0.20 -8.38 1.72
N ARG A 372 -1.07 -8.27 1.34
CA ARG A 372 -1.75 -9.24 0.48
C ARG A 372 -2.58 -8.51 -0.56
N TYR A 373 -2.41 -8.88 -1.83
CA TYR A 373 -3.33 -8.51 -2.89
C TYR A 373 -4.27 -9.68 -3.16
N TYR A 374 -5.53 -9.36 -3.44
CA TYR A 374 -6.55 -10.35 -3.70
C TYR A 374 -6.85 -10.45 -5.19
N ASN A 375 -7.20 -11.66 -5.62
CA ASN A 375 -7.83 -11.97 -6.91
C ASN A 375 -9.07 -12.86 -6.74
N ASP A 376 -9.61 -13.00 -5.54
CA ASP A 376 -10.87 -13.72 -5.35
C ASP A 376 -12.03 -12.91 -5.93
N LEU A 377 -13.06 -13.65 -6.37
CA LEU A 377 -14.30 -13.12 -6.91
C LEU A 377 -15.42 -13.53 -5.96
N HIS A 378 -16.16 -12.56 -5.45
CA HIS A 378 -17.29 -12.78 -4.56
C HIS A 378 -18.55 -12.22 -5.21
N ILE A 379 -19.63 -12.96 -5.07
CA ILE A 379 -20.94 -12.56 -5.57
C ILE A 379 -21.91 -12.54 -4.39
N PHE A 380 -22.52 -11.39 -4.15
CA PHE A 380 -23.67 -11.29 -3.27
C PHE A 380 -24.94 -11.21 -4.10
N ASP A 381 -25.82 -12.17 -3.90
CA ASP A 381 -27.10 -12.24 -4.59
C ASP A 381 -28.16 -11.48 -3.79
N LEU A 382 -28.73 -10.42 -4.36
CA LEU A 382 -29.67 -9.52 -3.69
C LEU A 382 -31.08 -10.10 -3.54
N ASP A 383 -31.39 -11.21 -4.21
CA ASP A 383 -32.68 -11.89 -4.06
C ASP A 383 -32.61 -12.95 -2.96
N THR A 384 -31.48 -13.66 -2.86
CA THR A 384 -31.29 -14.72 -1.85
C THR A 384 -30.55 -14.26 -0.59
N LEU A 385 -29.96 -13.06 -0.62
CA LEU A 385 -29.15 -12.46 0.44
C LEU A 385 -27.98 -13.34 0.88
N LYS A 386 -27.27 -13.93 -0.09
CA LYS A 386 -26.16 -14.86 0.15
C LYS A 386 -24.91 -14.42 -0.58
N TRP A 387 -23.78 -14.49 0.13
CA TRP A 387 -22.46 -14.43 -0.45
C TRP A 387 -22.05 -15.79 -1.00
N GLN A 388 -21.40 -15.77 -2.15
CA GLN A 388 -20.76 -16.92 -2.77
C GLN A 388 -19.39 -16.50 -3.29
N GLU A 389 -18.36 -17.23 -2.88
CA GLU A 389 -17.04 -17.11 -3.51
C GLU A 389 -17.01 -17.96 -4.79
N ILE A 390 -16.64 -17.34 -5.90
CA ILE A 390 -16.44 -18.03 -7.17
C ILE A 390 -14.98 -18.41 -7.30
N LYS A 391 -14.74 -19.71 -7.43
CA LYS A 391 -13.39 -20.25 -7.64
C LYS A 391 -13.09 -20.36 -9.15
N PRO A 392 -11.84 -20.09 -9.57
CA PRO A 392 -11.43 -20.34 -10.94
C PRO A 392 -11.57 -21.82 -11.28
N THR A 393 -12.10 -22.13 -12.46
CA THR A 393 -12.08 -23.49 -12.99
C THR A 393 -10.69 -23.79 -13.58
N PRO A 394 -10.21 -25.05 -13.51
CA PRO A 394 -8.93 -25.42 -14.12
C PRO A 394 -8.89 -25.02 -15.60
N GLY A 395 -7.83 -24.29 -15.99
CA GLY A 395 -7.62 -23.82 -17.36
C GLY A 395 -8.30 -22.49 -17.73
N CYS A 396 -9.11 -21.89 -16.85
CA CYS A 396 -9.69 -20.57 -17.12
C CYS A 396 -8.64 -19.45 -16.98
N MET A 397 -8.73 -18.43 -17.84
CA MET A 397 -8.00 -17.19 -17.62
C MET A 397 -8.64 -16.43 -16.46
N TRP A 398 -7.88 -16.28 -15.37
CA TRP A 398 -8.35 -15.59 -14.16
C TRP A 398 -7.52 -14.33 -13.93
N PRO A 399 -8.12 -13.17 -13.59
CA PRO A 399 -7.33 -11.97 -13.41
C PRO A 399 -6.38 -12.11 -12.21
N SER A 400 -5.15 -11.62 -12.37
CA SER A 400 -4.16 -11.65 -11.29
C SER A 400 -4.56 -10.74 -10.12
N ALA A 401 -3.95 -10.96 -8.96
CA ALA A 401 -4.20 -10.17 -7.77
C ALA A 401 -3.88 -8.68 -8.00
N ARG A 402 -4.78 -7.80 -7.58
CA ARG A 402 -4.73 -6.37 -7.87
C ARG A 402 -5.65 -5.54 -6.98
N SER A 403 -5.31 -4.27 -6.80
CA SER A 403 -6.14 -3.23 -6.19
C SER A 403 -6.02 -1.92 -6.98
N GLY A 404 -6.90 -0.96 -6.72
CA GLY A 404 -6.85 0.37 -7.35
C GLY A 404 -7.16 0.40 -8.86
N PHE A 405 -7.68 -0.70 -9.40
CA PHE A 405 -8.10 -0.83 -10.80
C PHE A 405 -9.54 -0.36 -10.99
N GLN A 406 -10.05 -0.30 -12.21
CA GLN A 406 -11.47 -0.04 -12.48
C GLN A 406 -12.16 -1.31 -12.97
N LEU A 407 -13.42 -1.48 -12.55
CA LEU A 407 -14.30 -2.56 -12.99
C LEU A 407 -15.62 -1.91 -13.37
N PHE A 408 -16.09 -2.19 -14.58
CA PHE A 408 -17.38 -1.75 -15.07
C PHE A 408 -18.04 -2.93 -15.77
N ILE A 409 -19.37 -2.89 -15.81
CA ILE A 409 -20.15 -3.86 -16.55
C ILE A 409 -20.37 -3.27 -17.92
N PHE A 410 -19.98 -4.02 -18.94
CA PHE A 410 -20.33 -3.75 -20.31
C PHE A 410 -21.56 -4.59 -20.65
N GLN A 411 -22.65 -3.96 -21.09
CA GLN A 411 -23.84 -4.70 -21.51
C GLN A 411 -23.53 -5.45 -22.81
N ASP A 412 -23.89 -6.73 -22.86
CA ASP A 412 -24.30 -7.32 -24.14
C ASP A 412 -25.73 -6.81 -24.38
N GLU A 413 -25.92 -6.04 -25.44
CA GLU A 413 -27.24 -5.78 -26.00
C GLU A 413 -27.78 -7.10 -26.58
N GLU A 414 -28.47 -7.91 -25.76
CA GLU A 414 -29.43 -8.86 -26.34
C GLU A 414 -30.68 -8.05 -26.73
N PHE A 415 -30.84 -7.91 -28.04
CA PHE A 415 -32.00 -7.38 -28.76
C PHE A 415 -33.31 -8.07 -28.39
#